data_AF-A0A7X7STB8-F1
#
_entry.id   AF-A0A7X7STB8-F1
#
_cell.length_a   1.000
_cell.length_b   1.000
_cell.length_c   1.000
_cell.angle_alpha   90.00
_cell.angle_beta   90.00
_cell.angle_gamma   90.00
#
_symmetry.space_group_name_H-M   'P 1'
#
loop_
_entity.id
_entity.type
_entity.pdbx_description
1 polymer ?
#
loop_
_entity_poly.entity_id
_entity_poly.type
_entity_poly.pdbx_seq_one_letter_code
_entity_poly.pdbx_strand_id
1 'polypeptide(L)'
;MPRFGQLFLVILFSLSMCTNSTTQTTTYHSLGYSDTEVTYLKSIYQDDIDLIVKYQIKRDDLFIYLDIDSLTLDEIIKSEEIRKTSNITHLAALNLYHHPFIIKEFYKYPQPALNRDSYLILVNKNYFLDETYKPHDLVLAKDAYQLINDESRYYLRKAAYEAYLELQQEAKKHDLYIYLSNGYRSYQKQEKSYNDYLLNGGNADLYSARPGYSEHQTGLALDITCAANNFLLTESFALTAEGQFVKENAYRFGFIIRYPKDKEHLTGYMYEPWHLRYVGKEVAKIIHEQNLTLEEYLINYTYIKKQ
;
A
#
# COMPACT_ATOMS: atom_id res chain seq x y z
N MET A 1 -8.88 -17.17 -4.25
CA MET A 1 -8.99 -18.64 -4.11
C MET A 1 -7.60 -19.22 -4.29
N PRO A 2 -7.02 -19.91 -3.30
CA PRO A 2 -5.66 -20.42 -3.44
C PRO A 2 -5.69 -21.63 -4.38
N ARG A 3 -4.79 -21.64 -5.38
CA ARG A 3 -4.63 -22.71 -6.39
C ARG A 3 -3.92 -23.94 -5.82
N PHE A 4 -4.40 -24.48 -4.70
CA PHE A 4 -3.95 -25.81 -4.22
C PHE A 4 -4.60 -26.99 -4.99
N GLY A 5 -5.41 -26.72 -6.02
CA GLY A 5 -6.20 -27.73 -6.75
C GLY A 5 -5.60 -28.30 -8.03
N GLN A 6 -4.38 -27.93 -8.44
CA GLN A 6 -3.80 -28.36 -9.73
C GLN A 6 -2.58 -29.30 -9.60
N LEU A 7 -2.47 -30.06 -8.51
CA LEU A 7 -1.41 -31.07 -8.35
C LEU A 7 -1.71 -32.43 -9.01
N PHE A 8 -2.80 -32.57 -9.77
CA PHE A 8 -3.16 -33.83 -10.45
C PHE A 8 -3.48 -33.60 -11.93
N LEU A 9 -2.46 -33.66 -12.79
CA LEU A 9 -2.44 -34.31 -14.11
C LEU A 9 -1.28 -33.69 -14.93
N VAL A 10 -0.14 -34.37 -15.05
CA VAL A 10 0.58 -34.50 -16.33
C VAL A 10 1.22 -35.88 -16.38
N ILE A 11 0.95 -36.57 -17.49
CA ILE A 11 1.20 -37.98 -17.78
C ILE A 11 2.66 -38.23 -18.19
N LEU A 12 3.15 -39.42 -17.82
CA LEU A 12 4.42 -40.08 -18.20
C LEU A 12 4.72 -40.05 -19.71
N PHE A 13 6.00 -39.89 -20.09
CA PHE A 13 6.68 -40.81 -21.04
C PHE A 13 8.22 -40.71 -21.02
N SER A 14 8.83 -41.87 -20.71
CA SER A 14 10.13 -42.49 -21.07
C SER A 14 11.51 -41.76 -21.02
N LEU A 15 12.43 -42.52 -20.42
CA LEU A 15 13.87 -42.35 -20.14
C LEU A 15 14.83 -42.16 -21.33
N SER A 16 16.01 -41.59 -20.99
CA SER A 16 17.42 -42.06 -21.24
C SER A 16 18.29 -40.94 -21.83
N MET A 17 19.51 -40.55 -21.41
CA MET A 17 20.51 -40.93 -20.41
C MET A 17 21.56 -39.78 -20.32
N CYS A 18 22.22 -39.60 -19.15
CA CYS A 18 23.69 -39.42 -18.97
C CYS A 18 24.09 -38.57 -17.73
N THR A 19 24.41 -39.29 -16.65
CA THR A 19 25.58 -39.11 -15.75
C THR A 19 25.99 -37.69 -15.33
N ASN A 20 25.11 -37.02 -14.58
CA ASN A 20 25.45 -36.11 -13.47
C ASN A 20 24.36 -36.10 -12.37
N SER A 21 23.37 -36.99 -12.48
CA SER A 21 22.08 -36.86 -11.78
C SER A 21 22.08 -37.37 -10.34
N THR A 22 22.85 -38.40 -9.99
CA THR A 22 22.73 -39.03 -8.66
C THR A 22 23.22 -38.13 -7.52
N THR A 23 24.31 -37.39 -7.71
CA THR A 23 24.86 -36.46 -6.70
C THR A 23 23.99 -35.21 -6.53
N GLN A 24 23.52 -34.61 -7.63
CA GLN A 24 22.61 -33.47 -7.56
C GLN A 24 21.27 -33.85 -6.92
N THR A 25 20.65 -34.97 -7.31
CA THR A 25 19.38 -35.45 -6.72
C THR A 25 19.51 -35.69 -5.21
N THR A 26 20.62 -36.29 -4.77
CA THR A 26 20.90 -36.47 -3.33
C THR A 26 21.01 -35.12 -2.60
N THR A 27 21.49 -34.09 -3.28
CA THR A 27 21.67 -32.74 -2.70
C THR A 27 20.33 -32.00 -2.57
N TYR A 28 19.45 -32.06 -3.57
CA TYR A 28 18.11 -31.46 -3.47
C TYR A 28 17.26 -32.12 -2.35
N HIS A 29 17.32 -33.45 -2.20
CA HIS A 29 16.62 -34.12 -1.10
C HIS A 29 17.11 -33.65 0.28
N SER A 30 18.40 -33.38 0.45
CA SER A 30 18.94 -32.84 1.71
C SER A 30 18.43 -31.42 2.05
N LEU A 31 17.91 -30.71 1.05
CA LEU A 31 17.27 -29.40 1.19
C LEU A 31 15.74 -29.49 1.34
N GLY A 32 15.18 -30.71 1.32
CA GLY A 32 13.78 -31.00 1.58
C GLY A 32 12.92 -31.24 0.34
N TYR A 33 13.49 -31.15 -0.87
CA TYR A 33 12.72 -31.30 -2.12
C TYR A 33 12.48 -32.77 -2.47
N SER A 34 11.29 -33.08 -2.97
CA SER A 34 10.98 -34.35 -3.66
C SER A 34 11.39 -34.31 -5.14
N ASP A 35 11.54 -35.48 -5.76
CA ASP A 35 11.88 -35.57 -7.20
C ASP A 35 10.86 -34.85 -8.08
N THR A 36 9.57 -34.98 -7.76
CA THR A 36 8.47 -34.31 -8.47
C THR A 36 8.57 -32.80 -8.39
N GLU A 37 8.98 -32.27 -7.24
CA GLU A 37 9.18 -30.84 -7.04
C GLU A 37 10.41 -30.35 -7.78
N VAL A 38 11.50 -31.11 -7.78
CA VAL A 38 12.70 -30.78 -8.59
C VAL A 38 12.34 -30.73 -10.07
N THR A 39 11.57 -31.70 -10.60
CA THR A 39 11.11 -31.68 -11.99
C THR A 39 10.24 -30.45 -12.28
N TYR A 40 9.33 -30.10 -11.37
CA TYR A 40 8.51 -28.89 -11.51
C TYR A 40 9.38 -27.63 -11.51
N LEU A 41 10.30 -27.48 -10.57
CA LEU A 41 11.22 -26.35 -10.47
C LEU A 41 12.10 -26.23 -11.72
N LYS A 42 12.53 -27.34 -12.33
CA LYS A 42 13.26 -27.31 -13.60
C LYS A 42 12.43 -26.73 -14.75
N SER A 43 11.12 -26.94 -14.73
CA SER A 43 10.24 -26.41 -15.78
C SER A 43 10.09 -24.89 -15.71
N ILE A 44 10.21 -24.30 -14.52
CA ILE A 44 10.01 -22.85 -14.29
C ILE A 44 11.32 -22.07 -14.12
N TYR A 45 12.38 -22.70 -13.60
CA TYR A 45 13.67 -22.06 -13.33
C TYR A 45 14.82 -22.54 -14.21
N GLN A 46 14.60 -23.55 -15.07
CA GLN A 46 15.56 -24.06 -16.07
C GLN A 46 17.03 -24.02 -15.59
N ASP A 47 17.84 -23.16 -16.19
CA ASP A 47 19.30 -23.07 -15.96
C ASP A 47 19.65 -22.49 -14.58
N ASP A 48 18.71 -21.82 -13.90
CA ASP A 48 18.93 -21.21 -12.59
C ASP A 48 18.68 -22.18 -11.43
N ILE A 49 18.10 -23.37 -11.66
CA ILE A 49 17.73 -24.28 -10.57
C ILE A 49 18.93 -24.66 -9.68
N ASP A 50 20.13 -24.72 -10.25
CA ASP A 50 21.36 -25.03 -9.52
C ASP A 50 21.72 -23.96 -8.47
N LEU A 51 21.12 -22.76 -8.55
CA LEU A 51 21.22 -21.74 -7.51
C LEU A 51 20.60 -22.22 -6.18
N ILE A 52 19.59 -23.09 -6.20
CA ILE A 52 19.00 -23.69 -4.99
C ILE A 52 20.05 -24.46 -4.21
N VAL A 53 20.83 -25.29 -4.92
CA VAL A 53 21.91 -26.07 -4.32
C VAL A 53 23.07 -25.16 -3.92
N LYS A 54 23.46 -24.24 -4.79
CA LYS A 54 24.56 -23.29 -4.53
C LYS A 54 24.34 -22.47 -3.26
N TYR A 55 23.12 -21.97 -3.05
CA TYR A 55 22.77 -21.11 -1.91
C TYR A 55 22.07 -21.84 -0.77
N GLN A 56 21.98 -23.18 -0.84
CA GLN A 56 21.38 -24.02 0.21
C GLN A 56 19.93 -23.62 0.55
N ILE A 57 19.14 -23.24 -0.46
CA ILE A 57 17.76 -22.76 -0.29
C ILE A 57 16.88 -23.94 0.13
N LYS A 58 16.33 -23.90 1.35
CA LYS A 58 15.43 -24.94 1.83
C LYS A 58 14.10 -24.89 1.08
N ARG A 59 13.49 -26.06 0.88
CA ARG A 59 12.19 -26.18 0.20
C ARG A 59 11.16 -25.19 0.72
N ASP A 60 11.00 -25.14 2.04
CA ASP A 60 9.95 -24.33 2.66
C ASP A 60 10.21 -22.82 2.50
N ASP A 61 11.48 -22.40 2.35
CA ASP A 61 11.82 -21.00 2.06
C ASP A 61 11.48 -20.62 0.61
N LEU A 62 11.63 -21.55 -0.34
CA LEU A 62 11.32 -21.31 -1.76
C LEU A 62 9.82 -21.40 -2.05
N PHE A 63 9.14 -22.38 -1.46
CA PHE A 63 7.75 -22.70 -1.80
C PHE A 63 6.76 -21.60 -1.42
N ILE A 64 7.12 -20.71 -0.48
CA ILE A 64 6.35 -19.52 -0.13
C ILE A 64 6.23 -18.55 -1.32
N TYR A 65 7.16 -18.59 -2.27
CA TYR A 65 7.21 -17.70 -3.43
C TYR A 65 6.54 -18.27 -4.69
N LEU A 66 6.19 -19.56 -4.72
CA LEU A 66 5.72 -20.23 -5.95
C LEU A 66 4.35 -19.75 -6.44
N ASP A 67 3.55 -19.13 -5.57
CA ASP A 67 2.27 -18.50 -5.94
C ASP A 67 2.48 -17.11 -6.59
N ILE A 68 3.72 -16.61 -6.65
CA ILE A 68 4.06 -15.33 -7.23
C ILE A 68 4.70 -15.55 -8.60
N ASP A 69 3.91 -15.30 -9.65
CA ASP A 69 4.37 -15.41 -11.03
C ASP A 69 5.58 -14.50 -11.31
N SER A 70 6.51 -14.98 -12.15
CA SER A 70 7.62 -14.21 -12.73
C SER A 70 8.72 -13.77 -11.75
N LEU A 71 8.85 -14.42 -10.60
CA LEU A 71 10.05 -14.29 -9.76
C LEU A 71 11.17 -15.17 -10.31
N THR A 72 12.38 -14.63 -10.37
CA THR A 72 13.62 -15.36 -10.61
C THR A 72 14.22 -15.87 -9.28
N LEU A 73 15.05 -16.91 -9.34
CA LEU A 73 15.74 -17.41 -8.15
C LEU A 73 16.67 -16.36 -7.54
N ASP A 74 17.32 -15.52 -8.36
CA ASP A 74 18.18 -14.43 -7.90
C ASP A 74 17.41 -13.40 -7.05
N GLU A 75 16.19 -13.02 -7.46
CA GLU A 75 15.33 -12.11 -6.68
C GLU A 75 14.96 -12.73 -5.33
N ILE A 76 14.62 -14.03 -5.31
CA ILE A 76 14.31 -14.76 -4.07
C ILE A 76 15.53 -14.77 -3.15
N ILE A 77 16.71 -15.12 -3.66
CA ILE A 77 17.95 -15.16 -2.86
C ILE A 77 18.26 -13.80 -2.23
N LYS A 78 18.24 -12.73 -3.02
CA LYS A 78 18.52 -11.37 -2.54
C LYS A 78 17.48 -10.88 -1.55
N SER A 79 16.20 -11.22 -1.74
CA SER A 79 15.17 -10.91 -0.77
C SER A 79 15.39 -11.65 0.56
N GLU A 80 15.81 -12.92 0.53
CA GLU A 80 16.11 -13.68 1.74
C GLU A 80 17.32 -13.14 2.51
N GLU A 81 18.30 -12.54 1.85
CA GLU A 81 19.40 -11.83 2.52
C GLU A 81 18.89 -10.62 3.32
N ILE A 82 17.97 -9.84 2.75
CA ILE A 82 17.30 -8.73 3.44
C ILE A 82 16.49 -9.27 4.64
N ARG A 83 15.76 -10.38 4.44
CA ARG A 83 14.94 -10.99 5.49
C ARG A 83 15.76 -11.42 6.71
N LYS A 84 16.86 -12.13 6.47
CA LYS A 84 17.76 -12.66 7.51
C LYS A 84 18.41 -11.56 8.34
N THR A 85 18.65 -10.41 7.75
CA THR A 85 19.27 -9.25 8.42
C THR A 85 18.26 -8.34 9.13
N SER A 86 16.97 -8.42 8.76
CA SER A 86 15.94 -7.45 9.20
C SER A 86 14.82 -8.06 10.05
N ASN A 87 14.79 -9.38 10.27
CA ASN A 87 13.75 -10.10 11.01
C ASN A 87 12.31 -9.75 10.54
N ILE A 88 12.09 -9.79 9.24
CA ILE A 88 10.81 -9.50 8.58
C ILE A 88 10.25 -10.74 7.89
N THR A 89 9.02 -10.66 7.36
CA THR A 89 8.41 -11.75 6.61
C THR A 89 9.05 -11.91 5.22
N HIS A 90 8.88 -13.08 4.60
CA HIS A 90 9.29 -13.36 3.22
C HIS A 90 8.72 -12.34 2.23
N LEU A 91 7.41 -12.07 2.35
CA LEU A 91 6.73 -11.09 1.51
C LEU A 91 7.29 -9.66 1.71
N ALA A 92 7.51 -9.25 2.95
CA ALA A 92 8.08 -7.94 3.26
C ALA A 92 9.49 -7.79 2.69
N ALA A 93 10.32 -8.82 2.79
CA ALA A 93 11.68 -8.79 2.27
C ALA A 93 11.69 -8.70 0.73
N LEU A 94 10.82 -9.45 0.05
CA LEU A 94 10.66 -9.38 -1.39
C LEU A 94 10.14 -8.01 -1.84
N ASN A 95 9.15 -7.47 -1.15
CA ASN A 95 8.62 -6.14 -1.43
C ASN A 95 9.69 -5.06 -1.23
N LEU A 96 10.48 -5.12 -0.16
CA LEU A 96 11.59 -4.19 0.09
C LEU A 96 12.76 -4.37 -0.88
N TYR A 97 12.97 -5.57 -1.40
CA TYR A 97 13.94 -5.81 -2.46
C TYR A 97 13.53 -5.11 -3.76
N HIS A 98 12.26 -5.26 -4.18
CA HIS A 98 11.74 -4.59 -5.38
C HIS A 98 11.52 -3.09 -5.21
N HIS A 99 11.15 -2.66 -4.00
CA HIS A 99 10.76 -1.29 -3.68
C HIS A 99 11.56 -0.74 -2.50
N PRO A 100 12.90 -0.64 -2.63
CA PRO A 100 13.78 -0.34 -1.49
C PRO A 100 13.57 1.04 -0.90
N PHE A 101 12.92 1.96 -1.62
CA PHE A 101 12.68 3.33 -1.17
C PHE A 101 11.25 3.58 -0.69
N ILE A 102 10.40 2.56 -0.55
CA ILE A 102 8.98 2.76 -0.24
C ILE A 102 8.69 3.64 0.99
N ILE A 103 9.57 3.61 1.99
CA ILE A 103 9.46 4.33 3.27
C ILE A 103 10.70 5.19 3.59
N LYS A 104 11.59 5.46 2.62
CA LYS A 104 12.84 6.21 2.86
C LYS A 104 13.30 6.97 1.63
N GLU A 105 14.33 7.81 1.80
CA GLU A 105 14.94 8.58 0.71
C GLU A 105 13.91 9.44 -0.06
N PHE A 106 12.99 10.09 0.69
CA PHE A 106 11.88 10.86 0.12
C PHE A 106 12.34 11.82 -0.99
N TYR A 107 11.64 11.78 -2.13
CA TYR A 107 11.91 12.54 -3.36
C TYR A 107 13.23 12.24 -4.09
N LYS A 108 14.05 11.29 -3.63
CA LYS A 108 15.36 11.00 -4.26
C LYS A 108 15.25 10.09 -5.49
N TYR A 109 14.32 9.13 -5.46
CA TYR A 109 14.13 8.13 -6.50
C TYR A 109 12.65 7.99 -6.88
N PRO A 110 12.00 9.05 -7.40
CA PRO A 110 10.57 9.04 -7.67
C PRO A 110 10.20 7.97 -8.71
N GLN A 111 9.11 7.25 -8.45
CA GLN A 111 8.55 6.22 -9.32
C GLN A 111 7.06 6.46 -9.56
N PRO A 112 6.45 5.93 -10.64
CA PRO A 112 4.99 5.95 -10.80
C PRO A 112 4.26 5.28 -9.63
N ALA A 113 3.04 5.75 -9.31
CA ALA A 113 2.23 5.22 -8.23
C ALA A 113 2.04 3.69 -8.30
N LEU A 114 2.13 3.01 -7.15
CA LEU A 114 1.86 1.58 -7.04
C LEU A 114 0.34 1.32 -7.01
N ASN A 115 -0.11 0.15 -7.47
CA ASN A 115 -1.51 -0.30 -7.35
C ASN A 115 -2.55 0.67 -7.93
N ARG A 116 -2.27 1.30 -9.08
CA ARG A 116 -3.07 2.41 -9.68
C ARG A 116 -4.57 2.14 -9.83
N ASP A 117 -4.95 0.87 -10.04
CA ASP A 117 -6.33 0.47 -10.31
C ASP A 117 -7.07 -0.05 -9.06
N SER A 118 -6.51 0.16 -7.87
CA SER A 118 -7.02 -0.34 -6.58
C SER A 118 -7.27 0.80 -5.58
N TYR A 119 -8.05 0.54 -4.54
CA TYR A 119 -8.11 1.42 -3.36
C TYR A 119 -6.79 1.46 -2.58
N LEU A 120 -5.87 0.53 -2.87
CA LEU A 120 -4.53 0.45 -2.29
C LEU A 120 -3.46 1.19 -3.11
N ILE A 121 -3.88 2.08 -4.01
CA ILE A 121 -2.96 2.95 -4.74
C ILE A 121 -2.03 3.70 -3.77
N LEU A 122 -0.71 3.56 -3.92
CA LEU A 122 0.24 4.28 -3.07
C LEU A 122 0.69 5.54 -3.80
N VAL A 123 0.37 6.68 -3.21
CA VAL A 123 0.87 8.00 -3.61
C VAL A 123 1.49 8.61 -2.37
N ASN A 124 2.78 8.90 -2.43
CA ASN A 124 3.54 9.51 -1.33
C ASN A 124 4.77 10.19 -1.93
N LYS A 125 5.71 10.69 -1.11
CA LYS A 125 6.92 11.41 -1.56
C LYS A 125 7.87 10.61 -2.49
N ASN A 126 7.64 9.31 -2.67
CA ASN A 126 8.41 8.45 -3.58
C ASN A 126 7.60 7.93 -4.77
N TYR A 127 6.27 7.98 -4.69
CA TYR A 127 5.38 7.42 -5.69
C TYR A 127 4.38 8.47 -6.19
N PHE A 128 4.47 8.83 -7.47
CA PHE A 128 3.73 9.95 -8.05
C PHE A 128 2.66 9.54 -9.06
N LEU A 129 1.67 10.40 -9.21
CA LEU A 129 0.68 10.39 -10.27
C LEU A 129 1.03 11.41 -11.34
N ASP A 130 0.80 11.03 -12.60
CA ASP A 130 0.98 11.91 -13.74
C ASP A 130 -0.02 13.08 -13.71
N GLU A 131 0.31 14.16 -14.40
CA GLU A 131 -0.52 15.36 -14.49
C GLU A 131 -1.96 15.09 -14.98
N THR A 132 -2.10 14.12 -15.88
CA THR A 132 -3.38 13.77 -16.50
C THR A 132 -4.20 12.76 -15.70
N TYR A 133 -3.66 12.21 -14.60
CA TYR A 133 -4.38 11.23 -13.81
C TYR A 133 -5.61 11.86 -13.15
N LYS A 134 -6.77 11.28 -13.44
CA LYS A 134 -8.06 11.62 -12.86
C LYS A 134 -8.90 10.33 -12.72
N PRO A 135 -9.41 10.01 -11.51
CA PRO A 135 -10.32 8.87 -11.36
C PRO A 135 -11.59 9.06 -12.18
N HIS A 136 -12.07 7.99 -12.82
CA HIS A 136 -13.23 8.02 -13.71
C HIS A 136 -14.58 7.99 -12.96
N ASP A 137 -14.56 7.63 -11.68
CA ASP A 137 -15.72 7.41 -10.80
C ASP A 137 -15.86 8.49 -9.71
N LEU A 138 -15.33 9.70 -9.97
CA LEU A 138 -15.54 10.85 -9.09
C LEU A 138 -17.00 11.29 -9.10
N VAL A 139 -17.54 11.51 -7.90
CA VAL A 139 -18.89 12.03 -7.66
C VAL A 139 -18.84 13.19 -6.67
N LEU A 140 -19.75 14.15 -6.81
CA LEU A 140 -19.90 15.23 -5.86
C LEU A 140 -20.54 14.70 -4.56
N ALA A 141 -19.88 14.93 -3.42
CA ALA A 141 -20.38 14.58 -2.09
C ALA A 141 -21.47 15.56 -1.61
N LYS A 142 -22.56 15.66 -2.38
CA LYS A 142 -23.61 16.67 -2.20
C LYS A 142 -24.39 16.57 -0.89
N ASP A 143 -24.45 15.37 -0.30
CA ASP A 143 -25.21 15.12 0.93
C ASP A 143 -24.33 15.19 2.19
N ALA A 144 -23.03 15.46 2.02
CA ALA A 144 -22.09 15.64 3.12
C ALA A 144 -22.28 17.00 3.81
N TYR A 145 -21.83 17.09 5.07
CA TYR A 145 -21.72 18.38 5.74
C TYR A 145 -20.52 19.14 5.16
N GLN A 146 -20.78 20.25 4.46
CA GLN A 146 -19.78 21.04 3.75
C GLN A 146 -19.54 22.38 4.46
N LEU A 147 -18.30 22.89 4.37
CA LEU A 147 -17.89 24.13 5.04
C LEU A 147 -18.27 25.40 4.27
N ILE A 148 -18.17 25.35 2.95
CA ILE A 148 -18.35 26.51 2.07
C ILE A 148 -19.09 26.09 0.80
N ASN A 149 -19.63 27.06 0.06
CA ASN A 149 -20.28 26.81 -1.23
C ASN A 149 -19.24 26.76 -2.37
N ASP A 150 -18.39 25.73 -2.38
CA ASP A 150 -17.44 25.42 -3.46
C ASP A 150 -17.41 23.91 -3.73
N GLU A 151 -18.27 23.46 -4.65
CA GLU A 151 -18.38 22.05 -5.06
C GLU A 151 -17.04 21.44 -5.47
N SER A 152 -16.11 22.26 -5.97
CA SER A 152 -14.85 21.80 -6.51
C SER A 152 -13.92 21.20 -5.43
N ARG A 153 -14.26 21.37 -4.14
CA ARG A 153 -13.60 20.76 -2.98
C ARG A 153 -14.21 19.42 -2.56
N TYR A 154 -15.41 19.08 -3.02
CA TYR A 154 -16.21 18.00 -2.43
C TYR A 154 -16.40 16.78 -3.35
N TYR A 155 -15.56 16.64 -4.37
CA TYR A 155 -15.55 15.42 -5.18
C TYR A 155 -14.81 14.31 -4.44
N LEU A 156 -15.33 13.09 -4.46
CA LEU A 156 -14.67 11.88 -3.95
C LEU A 156 -14.91 10.75 -4.95
N ARG A 157 -14.08 9.72 -4.95
CA ARG A 157 -14.46 8.47 -5.62
C ARG A 157 -15.72 7.92 -4.95
N LYS A 158 -16.64 7.36 -5.74
CA LYS A 158 -17.96 6.92 -5.29
C LYS A 158 -17.92 6.08 -4.00
N ALA A 159 -17.04 5.09 -3.91
CA ALA A 159 -16.94 4.23 -2.73
C ALA A 159 -16.48 4.99 -1.47
N ALA A 160 -15.56 5.95 -1.60
CA ALA A 160 -15.13 6.79 -0.49
C ALA A 160 -16.26 7.76 -0.07
N TYR A 161 -17.05 8.27 -1.02
CA TYR A 161 -18.21 9.09 -0.69
C TYR A 161 -19.27 8.30 0.11
N GLU A 162 -19.66 7.12 -0.37
CA GLU A 162 -20.65 6.27 0.30
C GLU A 162 -20.18 5.88 1.71
N ALA A 163 -18.92 5.49 1.85
CA ALA A 163 -18.32 5.20 3.15
C ALA A 163 -18.29 6.42 4.09
N TYR A 164 -18.01 7.61 3.56
CA TYR A 164 -17.98 8.82 4.36
C TYR A 164 -19.38 9.19 4.89
N LEU A 165 -20.43 8.99 4.08
CA LEU A 165 -21.80 9.17 4.54
C LEU A 165 -22.16 8.18 5.67
N GLU A 166 -21.74 6.91 5.57
CA GLU A 166 -21.94 5.94 6.66
C GLU A 166 -21.25 6.40 7.95
N LEU A 167 -20.01 6.89 7.86
CA LEU A 167 -19.27 7.44 9.00
C LEU A 167 -19.97 8.66 9.63
N GLN A 168 -20.41 9.61 8.81
CA GLN A 168 -21.14 10.80 9.30
C GLN A 168 -22.47 10.42 9.96
N GLN A 169 -23.22 9.47 9.37
CA GLN A 169 -24.49 9.00 9.93
C GLN A 169 -24.30 8.29 11.26
N GLU A 170 -23.24 7.50 11.41
CA GLU A 170 -22.93 6.87 12.70
C GLU A 170 -22.53 7.93 13.74
N ALA A 171 -21.61 8.84 13.40
CA ALA A 171 -21.21 9.92 14.30
C ALA A 171 -22.41 10.75 14.79
N LYS A 172 -23.35 11.06 13.90
CA LYS A 172 -24.57 11.81 14.22
C LYS A 172 -25.42 11.14 15.30
N LYS A 173 -25.43 9.80 15.41
CA LYS A 173 -26.16 9.09 16.48
C LYS A 173 -25.62 9.40 17.88
N HIS A 174 -24.40 9.94 17.95
CA HIS A 174 -23.74 10.39 19.16
C HIS A 174 -23.73 11.92 19.30
N ASP A 175 -24.57 12.63 18.54
CA ASP A 175 -24.60 14.10 18.44
C ASP A 175 -23.27 14.72 17.95
N LEU A 176 -22.48 13.97 17.18
CA LEU A 176 -21.20 14.39 16.62
C LEU A 176 -21.35 14.76 15.13
N TYR A 177 -20.81 15.91 14.73
CA TYR A 177 -20.95 16.45 13.37
C TYR A 177 -19.58 16.62 12.72
N ILE A 178 -19.26 15.69 11.82
CA ILE A 178 -18.01 15.69 11.04
C ILE A 178 -18.25 16.41 9.71
N TYR A 179 -17.45 17.41 9.38
CA TYR A 179 -17.55 18.20 8.16
C TYR A 179 -16.45 17.85 7.17
N LEU A 180 -16.81 17.74 5.89
CA LEU A 180 -15.88 17.57 4.79
C LEU A 180 -15.25 18.92 4.46
N SER A 181 -13.93 19.02 4.58
CA SER A 181 -13.18 20.21 4.18
C SER A 181 -12.68 20.08 2.75
N ASN A 182 -11.95 19.02 2.43
CA ASN A 182 -11.41 18.77 1.09
C ASN A 182 -11.54 17.30 0.70
N GLY A 183 -11.82 17.02 -0.57
CA GLY A 183 -11.75 15.71 -1.19
C GLY A 183 -10.73 15.71 -2.34
N TYR A 184 -11.16 15.33 -3.53
CA TYR A 184 -10.34 15.28 -4.74
C TYR A 184 -9.71 16.64 -5.08
N ARG A 185 -8.42 16.61 -5.39
CA ARG A 185 -7.66 17.76 -5.87
C ARG A 185 -6.87 17.35 -7.11
N SER A 186 -7.12 18.01 -8.23
CA SER A 186 -6.36 17.74 -9.47
C SER A 186 -4.90 18.15 -9.31
N TYR A 187 -4.06 17.61 -10.20
CA TYR A 187 -2.65 17.99 -10.28
C TYR A 187 -2.46 19.52 -10.35
N GLN A 188 -3.17 20.20 -11.25
CA GLN A 188 -3.05 21.66 -11.45
C GLN A 188 -3.49 22.45 -10.22
N LYS A 189 -4.50 21.96 -9.47
CA LYS A 189 -4.88 22.59 -8.20
C LYS A 189 -3.77 22.41 -7.15
N GLN A 190 -3.17 21.22 -7.07
CA GLN A 190 -2.06 20.95 -6.16
C GLN A 190 -0.83 21.81 -6.52
N GLU A 191 -0.54 22.00 -7.80
CA GLU A 191 0.53 22.89 -8.29
C GLU A 191 0.33 24.32 -7.85
N LYS A 192 -0.88 24.86 -8.03
CA LYS A 192 -1.20 26.20 -7.54
C LYS A 192 -0.98 26.30 -6.03
N SER A 193 -1.56 25.37 -5.24
CA SER A 193 -1.40 25.37 -3.79
C SER A 193 0.06 25.25 -3.35
N TYR A 194 0.84 24.37 -3.98
CA TYR A 194 2.26 24.19 -3.66
C TYR A 194 3.09 25.46 -3.96
N ASN A 195 2.84 26.10 -5.10
CA ASN A 195 3.50 27.36 -5.46
C ASN A 195 3.14 28.50 -4.50
N ASP A 196 1.90 28.57 -4.03
CA ASP A 196 1.49 29.53 -3.01
C ASP A 196 2.28 29.34 -1.70
N TYR A 197 2.56 28.10 -1.28
CA TYR A 197 3.41 27.82 -0.11
C TYR A 197 4.87 28.23 -0.31
N LEU A 198 5.44 28.02 -1.51
CA LEU A 198 6.80 28.46 -1.83
C LEU A 198 6.95 29.98 -1.75
N LEU A 199 5.95 30.72 -2.26
CA LEU A 199 5.97 32.19 -2.26
C LEU A 199 5.86 32.78 -0.85
N ASN A 200 5.23 32.07 0.09
CA ASN A 200 5.05 32.52 1.47
C ASN A 200 6.22 32.16 2.41
N GLY A 201 7.36 31.72 1.86
CA GLY A 201 8.65 31.72 2.55
C GLY A 201 8.96 30.52 3.46
N GLY A 202 8.28 29.39 3.27
CA GLY A 202 8.51 28.15 4.03
C GLY A 202 9.13 27.02 3.21
N ASN A 203 9.60 25.98 3.90
CA ASN A 203 9.90 24.69 3.27
C ASN A 203 8.57 24.00 2.89
N ALA A 204 8.07 24.26 1.68
CA ALA A 204 6.77 23.79 1.21
C ALA A 204 6.62 22.26 1.29
N ASP A 205 7.72 21.50 1.15
CA ASP A 205 7.74 20.04 1.25
C ASP A 205 7.39 19.49 2.65
N LEU A 206 7.42 20.33 3.69
CA LEU A 206 6.96 19.97 5.04
C LEU A 206 5.44 20.02 5.18
N TYR A 207 4.79 20.96 4.49
CA TYR A 207 3.37 21.30 4.71
C TYR A 207 2.48 20.93 3.53
N SER A 208 3.05 20.69 2.36
CA SER A 208 2.32 20.42 1.13
C SER A 208 3.05 19.38 0.29
N ALA A 209 2.29 18.42 -0.23
CA ALA A 209 2.80 17.49 -1.22
C ALA A 209 3.15 18.23 -2.52
N ARG A 210 4.21 17.80 -3.21
CA ARG A 210 4.45 18.25 -4.59
C ARG A 210 3.30 17.80 -5.51
N PRO A 211 3.05 18.50 -6.63
CA PRO A 211 2.06 18.07 -7.62
C PRO A 211 2.35 16.64 -8.10
N GLY A 212 1.32 15.78 -8.13
CA GLY A 212 1.48 14.35 -8.40
C GLY A 212 1.75 13.49 -7.15
N TYR A 213 2.18 14.08 -6.03
CA TYR A 213 2.53 13.36 -4.79
C TYR A 213 1.43 13.47 -3.71
N SER A 214 0.29 14.11 -4.02
CA SER A 214 -0.82 14.27 -3.09
C SER A 214 -1.83 13.13 -3.23
N GLU A 215 -2.18 12.47 -2.13
CA GLU A 215 -3.23 11.45 -2.13
C GLU A 215 -4.62 12.02 -2.51
N HIS A 216 -4.86 13.33 -2.36
CA HIS A 216 -6.10 13.94 -2.82
C HIS A 216 -6.33 13.75 -4.33
N GLN A 217 -5.28 13.59 -5.14
CA GLN A 217 -5.43 13.32 -6.57
C GLN A 217 -6.04 11.93 -6.85
N THR A 218 -5.99 11.01 -5.89
CA THR A 218 -6.65 9.69 -5.98
C THR A 218 -8.17 9.77 -5.82
N GLY A 219 -8.69 10.86 -5.24
CA GLY A 219 -10.09 10.97 -4.82
C GLY A 219 -10.51 10.00 -3.70
N LEU A 220 -9.56 9.29 -3.09
CA LEU A 220 -9.76 8.39 -1.93
C LEU A 220 -9.38 9.05 -0.61
N ALA A 221 -8.66 10.16 -0.66
CA ALA A 221 -8.31 10.96 0.51
C ALA A 221 -9.32 12.09 0.73
N LEU A 222 -9.59 12.37 2.01
CA LEU A 222 -10.40 13.51 2.42
C LEU A 222 -9.85 14.13 3.71
N ASP A 223 -9.99 15.46 3.80
CA ASP A 223 -9.76 16.21 5.03
C ASP A 223 -11.10 16.48 5.70
N ILE A 224 -11.19 16.20 6.99
CA ILE A 224 -12.40 16.43 7.80
C ILE A 224 -12.13 17.36 8.98
N THR A 225 -13.18 17.97 9.51
CA THR A 225 -13.09 18.84 10.70
C THR A 225 -14.43 18.87 11.44
N CYS A 226 -14.52 19.68 12.48
CA CYS A 226 -15.73 19.85 13.28
C CYS A 226 -15.81 21.28 13.84
N ALA A 227 -16.99 21.65 14.34
CA ALA A 227 -17.21 22.97 14.94
C ALA A 227 -16.31 23.17 16.19
N ALA A 228 -16.11 22.12 16.99
CA ALA A 228 -15.24 22.15 18.16
C ALA A 228 -13.76 22.42 17.82
N ASN A 229 -13.34 22.13 16.58
CA ASN A 229 -12.01 22.48 16.07
C ASN A 229 -11.99 23.79 15.27
N ASN A 230 -13.01 24.65 15.41
CA ASN A 230 -13.19 25.89 14.64
C ASN A 230 -13.14 25.68 13.12
N PHE A 231 -13.52 24.48 12.65
CA PHE A 231 -13.41 24.05 11.26
C PHE A 231 -11.98 24.10 10.67
N LEU A 232 -10.96 24.11 11.52
CA LEU A 232 -9.56 24.09 11.12
C LEU A 232 -9.06 22.66 10.87
N LEU A 233 -7.99 22.53 10.08
CA LEU A 233 -7.26 21.30 9.84
C LEU A 233 -5.96 21.33 10.66
N THR A 234 -6.06 20.92 11.91
CA THR A 234 -4.98 21.01 12.90
C THR A 234 -4.94 19.77 13.78
N GLU A 235 -3.81 19.51 14.43
CA GLU A 235 -3.69 18.37 15.35
C GLU A 235 -4.71 18.40 16.50
N SER A 236 -5.19 19.60 16.88
CA SER A 236 -6.23 19.77 17.89
C SER A 236 -7.55 19.09 17.54
N PHE A 237 -7.80 18.75 16.26
CA PHE A 237 -8.94 17.92 15.87
C PHE A 237 -8.96 16.60 16.66
N ALA A 238 -7.80 15.98 16.90
CA ALA A 238 -7.67 14.76 17.68
C ALA A 238 -8.16 14.91 19.14
N LEU A 239 -8.22 16.13 19.68
CA LEU A 239 -8.68 16.39 21.05
C LEU A 239 -10.20 16.59 21.14
N THR A 240 -10.89 16.74 20.01
CA THR A 240 -12.34 16.88 19.96
C THR A 240 -13.04 15.53 20.08
N ALA A 241 -14.33 15.54 20.47
CA ALA A 241 -15.12 14.32 20.52
C ALA A 241 -15.26 13.67 19.13
N GLU A 242 -15.41 14.49 18.08
CA GLU A 242 -15.44 14.04 16.69
C GLU A 242 -14.12 13.38 16.27
N GLY A 243 -12.98 13.96 16.62
CA GLY A 243 -11.67 13.40 16.29
C GLY A 243 -11.38 12.08 17.01
N GLN A 244 -11.77 11.97 18.28
CA GLN A 244 -11.68 10.70 19.02
C GLN A 244 -12.61 9.64 18.43
N PHE A 245 -13.85 10.01 18.11
CA PHE A 245 -14.79 9.12 17.45
C PHE A 245 -14.22 8.60 16.12
N VAL A 246 -13.67 9.48 15.29
CA VAL A 246 -13.01 9.12 14.02
C VAL A 246 -11.85 8.16 14.26
N LYS A 247 -10.96 8.47 15.20
CA LYS A 247 -9.81 7.60 15.53
C LYS A 247 -10.24 6.18 15.92
N GLU A 248 -11.33 6.06 16.66
CA GLU A 248 -11.84 4.78 17.15
C GLU A 248 -12.73 4.04 16.15
N ASN A 249 -13.34 4.73 15.17
CA ASN A 249 -14.41 4.15 14.35
C ASN A 249 -14.20 4.22 12.85
N ALA A 250 -13.33 5.11 12.33
CA ALA A 250 -13.18 5.33 10.88
C ALA A 250 -12.86 4.03 10.10
N TYR A 251 -12.10 3.11 10.71
CA TYR A 251 -11.74 1.84 10.09
C TYR A 251 -12.95 0.95 9.79
N ARG A 252 -14.02 1.02 10.60
CA ARG A 252 -15.27 0.27 10.40
C ARG A 252 -15.94 0.64 9.07
N PHE A 253 -15.65 1.84 8.57
CA PHE A 253 -16.15 2.39 7.32
C PHE A 253 -15.12 2.31 6.19
N GLY A 254 -13.93 1.74 6.43
CA GLY A 254 -12.90 1.58 5.41
C GLY A 254 -11.91 2.73 5.31
N PHE A 255 -11.88 3.63 6.30
CA PHE A 255 -10.92 4.72 6.37
C PHE A 255 -9.81 4.46 7.39
N ILE A 256 -8.61 4.91 7.05
CA ILE A 256 -7.48 5.00 7.98
C ILE A 256 -7.16 6.48 8.24
N ILE A 257 -6.65 6.81 9.42
CA ILE A 257 -5.91 8.05 9.61
C ILE A 257 -4.58 7.86 8.88
N ARG A 258 -4.41 8.57 7.76
CA ARG A 258 -3.35 8.25 6.80
C ARG A 258 -1.94 8.52 7.32
N TYR A 259 -1.81 9.58 8.12
CA TYR A 259 -0.57 10.04 8.72
C TYR A 259 -0.70 9.99 10.24
N PRO A 260 -0.50 8.81 10.86
CA PRO A 260 -0.58 8.65 12.31
C PRO A 260 0.60 9.28 13.03
N LYS A 261 0.43 9.55 14.32
CA LYS A 261 1.47 10.09 15.19
C LYS A 261 2.67 9.12 15.26
N ASP A 262 3.87 9.68 15.40
CA ASP A 262 5.14 8.95 15.54
C ASP A 262 5.56 8.09 14.32
N LYS A 263 4.90 8.27 13.17
CA LYS A 263 5.15 7.50 11.93
C LYS A 263 5.61 8.37 10.74
N GLU A 264 6.05 9.60 11.03
CA GLU A 264 6.58 10.54 10.02
C GLU A 264 7.79 9.96 9.26
N HIS A 265 8.65 9.21 9.96
CA HIS A 265 9.81 8.56 9.33
C HIS A 265 9.44 7.49 8.28
N LEU A 266 8.18 7.02 8.26
CA LEU A 266 7.69 6.04 7.28
C LEU A 266 6.85 6.71 6.17
N THR A 267 6.02 7.67 6.54
CA THR A 267 5.08 8.32 5.60
C THR A 267 5.68 9.56 4.93
N GLY A 268 6.64 10.21 5.59
CA GLY A 268 7.19 11.50 5.22
C GLY A 268 6.30 12.69 5.57
N TYR A 269 5.21 12.49 6.33
CA TYR A 269 4.28 13.54 6.74
C TYR A 269 4.14 13.55 8.26
N MET A 270 3.94 14.76 8.81
CA MET A 270 3.61 14.95 10.22
C MET A 270 2.25 14.32 10.59
N TYR A 271 1.91 14.33 11.87
CA TYR A 271 0.62 13.81 12.32
C TYR A 271 -0.54 14.65 11.77
N GLU A 272 -1.45 14.00 11.02
CA GLU A 272 -2.64 14.65 10.46
C GLU A 272 -3.92 13.89 10.84
N PRO A 273 -4.48 14.11 12.04
CA PRO A 273 -5.70 13.42 12.49
C PRO A 273 -6.93 13.70 11.64
N TRP A 274 -6.92 14.77 10.86
CA TRP A 274 -8.00 15.15 9.97
C TRP A 274 -7.96 14.43 8.61
N HIS A 275 -6.82 13.86 8.23
CA HIS A 275 -6.61 13.32 6.89
C HIS A 275 -6.96 11.82 6.86
N LEU A 276 -8.13 11.52 6.29
CA LEU A 276 -8.60 10.16 6.13
C LEU A 276 -8.30 9.63 4.73
N ARG A 277 -7.93 8.36 4.65
CA ARG A 277 -7.70 7.65 3.40
C ARG A 277 -8.58 6.40 3.31
N TYR A 278 -9.41 6.31 2.28
CA TYR A 278 -10.21 5.13 2.00
C TYR A 278 -9.35 4.01 1.41
N VAL A 279 -9.43 2.83 2.03
CA VAL A 279 -8.72 1.60 1.61
C VAL A 279 -9.65 0.37 1.60
N GLY A 280 -10.92 0.54 1.97
CA GLY A 280 -11.89 -0.55 2.15
C GLY A 280 -11.86 -1.12 3.58
N LYS A 281 -12.99 -1.71 4.00
CA LYS A 281 -13.25 -2.11 5.40
C LYS A 281 -12.24 -3.14 5.94
N GLU A 282 -11.96 -4.20 5.18
CA GLU A 282 -11.04 -5.26 5.62
C GLU A 282 -9.61 -4.74 5.82
N VAL A 283 -9.10 -3.95 4.88
CA VAL A 283 -7.75 -3.39 4.95
C VAL A 283 -7.64 -2.36 6.06
N ALA A 284 -8.62 -1.46 6.16
CA ALA A 284 -8.63 -0.44 7.20
C ALA A 284 -8.65 -1.07 8.60
N LYS A 285 -9.38 -2.17 8.78
CA LYS A 285 -9.40 -2.95 10.02
C LYS A 285 -8.03 -3.48 10.40
N ILE A 286 -7.33 -4.14 9.47
CA ILE A 286 -5.96 -4.65 9.72
C ILE A 286 -5.02 -3.51 10.08
N ILE A 287 -5.07 -2.41 9.33
CA ILE A 287 -4.23 -1.23 9.57
C ILE A 287 -4.49 -0.65 10.97
N HIS A 288 -5.76 -0.56 11.38
CA HIS A 288 -6.14 -0.05 12.69
C HIS A 288 -5.71 -0.97 13.83
N GLU A 289 -6.04 -2.27 13.75
CA GLU A 289 -5.75 -3.25 14.81
C GLU A 289 -4.25 -3.43 15.06
N GLN A 290 -3.42 -3.22 14.04
CA GLN A 290 -1.96 -3.38 14.11
C GLN A 290 -1.19 -2.04 14.14
N ASN A 291 -1.89 -0.90 14.17
CA ASN A 291 -1.29 0.43 14.17
C ASN A 291 -0.25 0.63 13.03
N LEU A 292 -0.64 0.27 11.82
CA LEU A 292 0.19 0.34 10.62
C LEU A 292 -0.03 1.65 9.85
N THR A 293 0.89 1.99 8.97
CA THR A 293 0.65 2.90 7.83
C THR A 293 0.20 2.10 6.60
N LEU A 294 -0.25 2.80 5.55
CA LEU A 294 -0.53 2.16 4.27
C LEU A 294 0.75 1.54 3.67
N GLU A 295 1.89 2.20 3.82
CA GLU A 295 3.18 1.67 3.39
C GLU A 295 3.52 0.35 4.09
N GLU A 296 3.42 0.30 5.42
CA GLU A 296 3.67 -0.92 6.20
C GLU A 296 2.69 -2.05 5.81
N TYR A 297 1.41 -1.71 5.60
CA TYR A 297 0.43 -2.69 5.15
C TYR A 297 0.81 -3.28 3.79
N LEU A 298 1.15 -2.44 2.82
CA LEU A 298 1.54 -2.89 1.48
C LEU A 298 2.78 -3.78 1.53
N ILE A 299 3.80 -3.39 2.30
CA ILE A 299 5.03 -4.18 2.47
C ILE A 299 4.71 -5.56 3.05
N ASN A 300 3.85 -5.64 4.08
CA ASN A 300 3.66 -6.87 4.83
C ASN A 300 2.56 -7.80 4.31
N TYR A 301 1.56 -7.27 3.61
CA TYR A 301 0.32 -8.01 3.29
C TYR A 301 -0.03 -8.07 1.81
N THR A 302 0.65 -7.32 0.95
CA THR A 302 0.32 -7.25 -0.48
C THR A 302 1.57 -7.48 -1.30
N TYR A 303 1.57 -8.44 -2.23
CA TYR A 303 2.68 -8.52 -3.18
C TYR A 303 2.67 -7.29 -4.11
N ILE A 304 3.73 -6.50 -4.04
CA ILE A 304 3.90 -5.30 -4.84
C ILE A 304 4.69 -5.70 -6.09
N LYS A 305 3.99 -5.82 -7.21
CA LYS A 305 4.62 -6.13 -8.50
C LYS A 305 5.71 -5.11 -8.81
N LYS A 306 6.84 -5.59 -9.35
CA LYS A 306 7.84 -4.72 -9.96
C LYS A 306 7.21 -3.98 -11.15
N GLN A 307 7.51 -2.69 -11.28
CA GLN A 307 7.06 -1.86 -12.41
C GLN A 307 8.00 -2.01 -13.60
#